data_AF-A0A355CH23-F1
#
_entry.id   AF-A0A355CH23-F1
#
_cell.length_a   1.000
_cell.length_b   1.000
_cell.length_c   1.000
_cell.angle_alpha   90.00
_cell.angle_beta   90.00
_cell.angle_gamma   90.00
#
_symmetry.space_group_name_H-M   'P 1'
#
loop_
_entity.id
_entity.type
_entity.pdbx_description
1 polymer ?
#
loop_
_entity_poly.entity_id
_entity_poly.type
_entity_poly.pdbx_seq_one_letter_code
_entity_poly.pdbx_strand_id
1 'polypeptide(L)'
;MASSNDRFPEAARDWDLETLYTDLASAKGKRLTPTEKQHLRGLLCGHSPTEIAETLSKNPKGIAVDFCNTLYHYVKSLVGKADEKVENWRKICEWLEDAGYKTLSSPEPESGDCLSAKIIIKKANVVLDKNQIIVDINLRIVASSPSEIPIIKSFDVNGNGAN
;
A
#
# COMPACT_ATOMS: atom_id res chain seq x y z
N MET A 1 7.62 -8.19 -30.66
CA MET A 1 7.29 -6.84 -30.16
C MET A 1 6.68 -7.02 -28.78
N ALA A 2 7.41 -6.65 -27.72
CA ALA A 2 6.92 -6.82 -26.36
C ALA A 2 5.79 -5.82 -26.11
N SER A 3 4.60 -6.33 -25.85
CA SER A 3 3.43 -5.57 -25.43
C SER A 3 3.83 -4.72 -24.22
N SER A 4 3.79 -3.40 -24.33
CA SER A 4 4.20 -2.47 -23.26
C SER A 4 3.41 -2.65 -21.95
N ASN A 5 2.37 -3.48 -21.95
CA ASN A 5 1.52 -3.79 -20.81
C ASN A 5 2.18 -4.70 -19.75
N ASP A 6 3.32 -5.34 -20.06
CA ASP A 6 4.01 -6.32 -19.20
C ASP A 6 5.12 -5.73 -18.30
N ARG A 7 5.33 -4.41 -18.30
CA ARG A 7 6.37 -3.81 -17.45
C ARG A 7 5.80 -3.48 -16.07
N PHE A 8 6.54 -3.89 -15.05
CA PHE A 8 6.20 -3.77 -13.63
C PHE A 8 4.97 -4.61 -13.21
N PRO A 9 4.97 -5.93 -13.45
CA PRO A 9 3.88 -6.82 -13.01
C PRO A 9 3.72 -6.87 -11.49
N GLU A 10 4.77 -6.53 -10.74
CA GLU A 10 4.78 -6.49 -9.27
C GLU A 10 3.74 -5.52 -8.72
N ALA A 11 3.49 -4.41 -9.42
CA ALA A 11 2.45 -3.45 -9.02
C ALA A 11 1.06 -4.08 -8.94
N ALA A 12 0.76 -5.09 -9.78
CA ALA A 12 -0.55 -5.75 -9.76
C ALA A 12 -0.71 -6.72 -8.59
N ARG A 13 0.38 -7.06 -7.88
CA ARG A 13 0.37 -7.93 -6.71
C ARG A 13 0.08 -7.14 -5.43
N ASP A 14 0.72 -5.99 -5.30
CA ASP A 14 0.73 -5.20 -4.06
C ASP A 14 -0.23 -4.00 -4.10
N TRP A 15 -0.91 -3.76 -5.22
CA TRP A 15 -1.84 -2.65 -5.37
C TRP A 15 -3.12 -3.07 -6.11
N ASP A 16 -4.24 -2.49 -5.70
CA ASP A 16 -5.52 -2.63 -6.39
C ASP A 16 -5.55 -1.71 -7.61
N LEU A 17 -4.89 -2.16 -8.68
CA LEU A 17 -4.78 -1.38 -9.91
C LEU A 17 -6.13 -1.13 -10.59
N GLU A 18 -7.13 -1.99 -10.41
CA GLU A 18 -8.44 -1.83 -11.05
C GLU A 18 -9.18 -0.62 -10.47
N THR A 19 -9.28 -0.56 -9.15
CA THR A 19 -9.89 0.56 -8.44
C THR A 19 -9.08 1.85 -8.68
N LEU A 20 -7.75 1.76 -8.57
CA LEU A 20 -6.86 2.93 -8.72
C LEU A 20 -6.92 3.53 -10.14
N TYR A 21 -7.04 2.71 -11.19
CA TYR A 21 -7.26 3.22 -12.56
C TYR A 21 -8.63 3.83 -12.76
N THR A 22 -9.66 3.28 -12.13
CA THR A 22 -11.03 3.80 -12.24
C THR A 22 -11.14 5.15 -11.54
N ASP A 23 -10.55 5.28 -10.37
CA ASP A 23 -10.62 6.49 -9.57
C ASP A 23 -9.73 7.60 -10.12
N LEU A 24 -8.53 7.27 -10.60
CA LEU A 24 -7.72 8.23 -11.34
C LEU A 24 -8.36 8.66 -12.66
N ALA A 25 -9.08 7.78 -13.35
CA ALA A 25 -9.82 8.16 -14.57
C ALA A 25 -10.93 9.15 -14.25
N SER A 26 -11.59 8.95 -13.10
CA SER A 26 -12.62 9.85 -12.59
C SER A 26 -12.04 11.21 -12.19
N ALA A 27 -10.90 11.22 -11.47
CA ALA A 27 -10.19 12.45 -11.10
C ALA A 27 -9.65 13.22 -12.31
N LYS A 28 -9.17 12.52 -13.34
CA LYS A 28 -8.74 13.11 -14.62
C LYS A 28 -9.91 13.57 -15.49
N GLY A 29 -11.10 13.00 -15.29
CA GLY A 29 -12.26 13.16 -16.18
C GLY A 29 -12.15 12.42 -17.52
N LYS A 30 -11.12 11.60 -17.72
CA LYS A 30 -10.85 10.80 -18.94
C LYS A 30 -10.14 9.50 -18.59
N ARG A 31 -10.24 8.50 -19.46
CA ARG A 31 -9.51 7.23 -19.32
C ARG A 31 -7.99 7.47 -19.28
N LEU A 32 -7.29 6.77 -18.38
CA LEU A 32 -5.83 6.75 -18.39
C LEU A 32 -5.32 6.10 -19.67
N THR A 33 -4.33 6.73 -20.29
CA THR A 33 -3.60 6.19 -21.42
C THR A 33 -2.74 5.00 -20.98
N PRO A 34 -2.39 4.07 -21.89
CA PRO A 34 -1.51 2.95 -21.57
C PRO A 34 -0.17 3.40 -20.97
N THR A 35 0.38 4.52 -21.46
CA THR A 35 1.62 5.11 -20.96
C THR A 35 1.49 5.56 -19.50
N GLU A 36 0.40 6.24 -19.14
CA GLU A 36 0.17 6.69 -17.76
C GLU A 36 0.01 5.50 -16.80
N LYS A 37 -0.72 4.46 -17.22
CA LYS A 37 -0.85 3.23 -16.42
C LYS A 37 0.50 2.58 -16.17
N GLN A 38 1.37 2.58 -17.17
CA GLN A 38 2.71 2.00 -17.08
C GLN A 38 3.65 2.83 -16.20
N HIS A 39 3.60 4.16 -16.31
CA HIS A 39 4.33 5.08 -15.44
C HIS A 39 3.88 4.91 -13.97
N LEU A 40 2.57 4.82 -13.74
CA LEU A 40 2.01 4.58 -12.42
C LEU A 40 2.50 3.25 -11.84
N ARG A 41 2.44 2.13 -12.59
CA ARG A 41 2.93 0.83 -12.11
C ARG A 41 4.40 0.90 -11.68
N GLY A 42 5.25 1.56 -12.47
CA GLY A 42 6.65 1.76 -12.12
C GLY A 42 6.81 2.50 -10.79
N LEU A 43 6.00 3.54 -10.57
CA LEU A 43 6.02 4.32 -9.32
C LEU A 43 5.57 3.48 -8.12
N LEU A 44 4.49 2.71 -8.29
CA LEU A 44 3.92 1.83 -7.26
C LEU A 44 4.86 0.68 -6.88
N CYS A 45 5.74 0.25 -7.79
CA CYS A 45 6.82 -0.71 -7.51
C CYS A 45 8.01 -0.08 -6.76
N GLY A 46 7.97 1.22 -6.47
CA GLY A 46 9.04 1.92 -5.78
C GLY A 46 10.20 2.36 -6.67
N HIS A 47 10.01 2.41 -8.00
CA HIS A 47 11.02 2.97 -8.90
C HIS A 47 10.91 4.49 -8.98
N SER A 48 12.05 5.17 -8.99
CA SER A 48 12.12 6.60 -9.24
C SER A 48 11.79 6.94 -10.70
N PRO A 49 11.37 8.18 -11.00
CA PRO A 49 11.14 8.63 -12.38
C PRO A 49 12.31 8.39 -13.33
N THR A 50 13.55 8.43 -12.82
CA THR A 50 14.77 8.13 -13.57
C THR A 50 14.85 6.64 -13.93
N GLU A 51 14.69 5.75 -12.95
CA GLU A 51 14.71 4.30 -13.16
C GLU A 51 13.59 3.83 -14.08
N ILE A 52 12.41 4.43 -13.95
CA ILE A 52 11.28 4.19 -14.86
C ILE A 52 11.69 4.62 -16.27
N ALA A 53 12.27 5.80 -16.45
CA ALA A 53 12.68 6.27 -17.77
C ALA A 53 13.74 5.38 -18.42
N GLU A 54 14.73 4.92 -17.65
CA GLU A 54 15.74 3.97 -18.10
C GLU A 54 15.11 2.65 -18.53
N THR A 55 14.23 2.10 -17.69
CA THR A 55 13.47 0.88 -18.00
C THR A 55 12.67 1.06 -19.28
N LEU A 56 12.04 2.23 -19.46
CA LEU A 56 11.22 2.57 -20.63
C LEU A 56 12.02 3.01 -21.86
N SER A 57 13.36 3.09 -21.76
CA SER A 57 14.23 3.63 -22.81
C SER A 57 13.76 5.01 -23.29
N LYS A 58 13.29 5.84 -22.35
CA LYS A 58 12.78 7.21 -22.57
C LYS A 58 13.68 8.22 -21.87
N ASN A 59 13.57 9.48 -22.26
CA ASN A 59 14.31 10.56 -21.63
C ASN A 59 13.82 10.80 -20.18
N PRO A 60 14.67 10.68 -19.15
CA PRO A 60 14.29 10.85 -17.75
C PRO A 60 13.70 12.22 -17.44
N LYS A 61 14.22 13.27 -18.08
CA LYS A 61 13.66 14.63 -17.93
C LYS A 61 12.22 14.73 -18.45
N GLY A 62 11.93 14.08 -19.57
CA GLY A 62 10.58 14.06 -20.14
C GLY A 62 9.59 13.34 -19.24
N ILE A 63 10.02 12.20 -18.67
CA ILE A 63 9.23 11.43 -17.73
C ILE A 63 8.95 12.23 -16.45
N ALA A 64 9.97 12.80 -15.80
CA ALA A 64 9.78 13.58 -14.58
C ALA A 64 8.81 14.77 -14.77
N VAL A 65 8.89 15.46 -15.91
CA VAL A 65 7.96 16.55 -16.25
C VAL A 65 6.55 16.03 -16.47
N ASP A 66 6.40 14.89 -17.17
CA ASP A 66 5.11 14.23 -17.37
C ASP A 66 4.46 13.85 -16.04
N PHE A 67 5.20 13.23 -15.12
CA PHE A 67 4.73 12.90 -13.77
C PHE A 67 4.24 14.13 -13.00
N CYS A 68 5.04 15.21 -12.98
CA CYS A 68 4.68 16.45 -12.30
C CYS A 68 3.40 17.09 -12.88
N ASN A 69 3.24 17.08 -14.21
CA ASN A 69 2.13 17.73 -14.90
C ASN A 69 0.87 16.88 -14.99
N THR A 70 0.97 15.56 -14.84
CA THR A 70 -0.17 14.64 -15.04
C THR A 70 -0.43 13.81 -13.79
N LEU A 71 0.37 12.78 -13.55
CA LEU A 71 0.11 11.77 -12.54
C LEU A 71 -0.02 12.37 -11.14
N TYR A 72 0.87 13.30 -10.77
CA TYR A 72 0.83 13.93 -9.45
C TYR A 72 -0.42 14.79 -9.28
N HIS A 73 -0.87 15.48 -10.33
CA HIS A 73 -2.11 16.25 -10.30
C HIS A 73 -3.33 15.34 -10.11
N TYR A 74 -3.36 14.20 -10.80
CA TYR A 74 -4.48 13.26 -10.69
C TYR A 74 -4.54 12.64 -9.29
N VAL A 75 -3.40 12.23 -8.74
CA VAL A 75 -3.35 11.69 -7.38
C VAL A 75 -3.73 12.76 -6.35
N LYS A 76 -3.23 13.99 -6.47
CA LYS A 76 -3.62 15.10 -5.58
C LYS A 76 -5.13 15.34 -5.59
N SER A 77 -5.74 15.33 -6.77
CA SER A 77 -7.18 15.50 -6.92
C SER A 77 -7.95 14.33 -6.31
N LEU A 78 -7.40 13.11 -6.41
CA LEU A 78 -8.00 11.90 -5.85
C LEU A 78 -7.98 11.89 -4.32
N VAL A 79 -6.85 12.25 -3.71
CA VAL A 79 -6.68 12.23 -2.24
C VAL A 79 -7.05 13.55 -1.55
N GLY A 80 -7.58 14.52 -2.29
CA GLY A 80 -7.99 15.83 -1.75
C GLY A 80 -6.82 16.72 -1.28
N LYS A 81 -5.61 16.52 -1.80
CA LYS A 81 -4.38 17.27 -1.44
C LYS A 81 -3.93 18.22 -2.55
N ALA A 82 -4.85 19.00 -3.12
CA ALA A 82 -4.57 19.89 -4.25
C ALA A 82 -3.46 20.91 -3.95
N ASP A 83 -3.46 21.49 -2.74
CA ASP A 83 -2.50 22.51 -2.30
C ASP A 83 -1.17 21.93 -1.78
N GLU A 84 -1.07 20.61 -1.56
CA GLU A 84 0.16 20.02 -1.02
C GLU A 84 1.22 19.86 -2.13
N LYS A 85 2.44 20.36 -1.89
CA LYS A 85 3.55 20.22 -2.84
C LYS A 85 4.14 18.80 -2.74
N VAL A 86 4.30 18.14 -3.88
CA VAL A 86 4.96 16.84 -3.99
C VAL A 86 6.46 17.10 -4.17
N GLU A 87 7.20 17.07 -3.07
CA GLU A 87 8.66 17.28 -3.09
C GLU A 87 9.43 15.98 -3.33
N ASN A 88 8.83 14.85 -2.96
CA ASN A 88 9.37 13.53 -3.18
C ASN A 88 8.29 12.66 -3.83
N TRP A 89 8.66 11.95 -4.89
CA TRP A 89 7.76 11.03 -5.59
C TRP A 89 7.22 9.92 -4.67
N ARG A 90 7.98 9.56 -3.62
CA ARG A 90 7.55 8.58 -2.61
C ARG A 90 6.26 8.99 -1.89
N LYS A 91 6.02 10.29 -1.71
CA LYS A 91 4.77 10.81 -1.12
C LYS A 91 3.53 10.36 -1.89
N ILE A 92 3.65 10.19 -3.21
CA ILE A 92 2.53 9.71 -4.03
C ILE A 92 2.15 8.29 -3.64
N CYS A 93 3.13 7.42 -3.44
CA CYS A 93 2.89 6.05 -2.98
C CYS A 93 2.32 6.06 -1.55
N GLU A 94 2.86 6.89 -0.65
CA GLU A 94 2.33 7.03 0.73
C GLU A 94 0.87 7.49 0.73
N TRP A 95 0.49 8.47 -0.10
CA TRP A 95 -0.90 8.93 -0.18
C TRP A 95 -1.86 7.89 -0.76
N LEU A 96 -1.40 7.10 -1.73
CA LEU A 96 -2.20 6.02 -2.29
C LEU A 96 -2.33 4.85 -1.30
N GLU A 97 -1.31 4.60 -0.49
CA GLU A 97 -1.36 3.62 0.60
C GLU A 97 -2.34 4.06 1.70
N ASP A 98 -2.26 5.31 2.16
CA ASP A 98 -3.18 5.91 3.14
C ASP A 98 -4.64 5.91 2.66
N ALA A 99 -4.85 6.14 1.36
CA ALA A 99 -6.16 6.05 0.74
C ALA A 99 -6.68 4.60 0.57
N GLY A 100 -5.89 3.59 0.97
CA GLY A 100 -6.31 2.19 1.00
C GLY A 100 -6.15 1.42 -0.32
N TYR A 101 -5.41 1.95 -1.29
CA TYR A 101 -5.22 1.28 -2.59
C TYR A 101 -4.15 0.18 -2.58
N LYS A 102 -3.29 0.15 -1.56
CA LYS A 102 -2.32 -0.92 -1.42
C LYS A 102 -3.06 -2.17 -0.98
N THR A 103 -2.99 -3.23 -1.78
CA THR A 103 -3.56 -4.51 -1.35
C THR A 103 -2.77 -4.93 -0.14
N LEU A 104 -3.47 -5.30 0.93
CA LEU A 104 -2.86 -5.91 2.11
C LEU A 104 -2.33 -7.29 1.70
N SER A 105 -1.22 -7.32 0.95
CA SER A 105 -0.25 -8.39 1.04
C SER A 105 0.14 -8.40 2.51
N SER A 106 -0.45 -9.32 3.28
CA SER A 106 -0.23 -9.52 4.72
C SER A 106 1.18 -9.07 5.09
N PRO A 107 1.37 -8.07 5.96
CA PRO A 107 2.70 -7.76 6.43
C PRO A 107 3.23 -9.03 7.09
N GLU A 108 4.38 -9.51 6.60
CA GLU A 108 5.28 -10.24 7.47
C GLU A 108 5.59 -9.24 8.61
N PRO A 109 5.22 -9.54 9.86
CA PRO A 109 5.20 -8.55 10.92
C PRO A 109 6.62 -8.30 11.39
N GLU A 110 7.28 -7.32 10.77
CA GLU A 110 8.48 -6.71 11.34
C GLU A 110 8.03 -5.74 12.44
N SER A 111 8.03 -6.25 13.67
CA SER A 111 7.91 -5.51 14.93
C SER A 111 6.60 -4.72 15.16
N GLY A 112 5.64 -5.45 15.73
CA GLY A 112 4.51 -4.89 16.45
C GLY A 112 3.46 -5.98 16.59
N ASP A 113 3.50 -6.71 17.70
CA ASP A 113 2.62 -7.83 18.08
C ASP A 113 1.13 -7.47 17.86
N CYS A 114 0.64 -7.64 16.63
CA CYS A 114 -0.74 -7.38 16.29
C CYS A 114 -1.48 -8.72 16.33
N LEU A 115 -1.93 -9.07 17.54
CA LEU A 115 -2.79 -10.21 17.77
C LEU A 115 -4.01 -10.09 16.85
N SER A 116 -4.13 -11.03 15.90
CA SER A 116 -5.34 -11.17 15.08
C SER A 116 -6.53 -11.47 16.01
N ALA A 117 -7.24 -10.43 16.40
CA ALA A 117 -8.38 -10.53 17.30
C ALA A 117 -9.64 -10.81 16.49
N LYS A 118 -10.27 -11.97 16.71
CA LYS A 118 -11.61 -12.25 16.20
C LYS A 118 -12.64 -11.59 17.10
N ILE A 119 -13.30 -10.55 16.60
CA ILE A 119 -14.39 -9.86 17.29
C ILE A 119 -15.71 -10.59 16.99
N ILE A 120 -16.42 -11.03 18.04
CA ILE A 120 -17.73 -11.67 17.91
C ILE A 120 -18.76 -10.82 18.66
N ILE A 121 -19.75 -10.30 17.93
CA ILE A 121 -20.88 -9.56 18.48
C ILE A 121 -22.09 -10.49 18.48
N LYS A 122 -22.61 -10.84 19.67
CA LYS A 122 -23.78 -11.73 19.80
C LYS A 122 -25.11 -10.98 19.81
N LYS A 123 -25.11 -9.75 20.33
CA LYS A 123 -26.30 -8.91 20.44
C LYS A 123 -25.86 -7.45 20.44
N ALA A 124 -26.52 -6.65 19.60
CA ALA A 124 -26.41 -5.20 19.61
C ALA A 124 -27.83 -4.62 19.76
N ASN A 125 -27.96 -3.53 20.51
CA ASN A 125 -29.16 -2.71 20.47
C ASN A 125 -28.90 -1.54 19.51
N VAL A 126 -29.81 -1.33 18.57
CA VAL A 126 -29.74 -0.22 17.62
C VAL A 126 -31.01 0.60 17.81
N VAL A 127 -30.84 1.87 18.16
CA VAL A 127 -31.95 2.83 18.30
C VAL A 127 -31.72 3.96 17.31
N LEU A 128 -32.77 4.30 16.57
CA LEU A 128 -32.83 5.54 15.79
C LEU A 128 -33.61 6.57 16.60
N ASP A 129 -32.91 7.55 17.18
CA ASP A 129 -33.54 8.69 17.84
C ASP A 129 -33.35 9.95 16.99
N LYS A 130 -34.46 10.48 16.49
CA LYS A 130 -34.52 11.64 15.59
C LYS A 130 -33.62 11.45 14.36
N ASN A 131 -32.39 11.97 14.41
CA ASN A 131 -31.41 11.99 13.34
C ASN A 131 -30.08 11.35 13.76
N GLN A 132 -30.09 10.59 14.86
CA GLN A 132 -28.93 9.90 15.42
C GLN A 132 -29.21 8.40 15.51
N ILE A 133 -28.24 7.61 15.06
CA ILE A 133 -28.25 6.15 15.24
C ILE A 133 -27.36 5.86 16.46
N ILE A 134 -27.95 5.30 17.50
CA ILE A 134 -27.28 4.86 18.72
C ILE A 134 -27.13 3.35 18.65
N VAL A 135 -25.91 2.86 18.84
CA VAL A 135 -25.60 1.43 18.79
C VAL A 135 -24.91 1.01 20.08
N ASP A 136 -25.62 0.27 20.93
CA ASP A 136 -25.09 -0.31 22.17
C ASP A 136 -24.65 -1.76 21.92
N ILE A 137 -23.35 -2.04 22.11
CA ILE A 137 -22.75 -3.33 21.82
C ILE A 137 -22.06 -3.88 23.06
N ASN A 138 -22.41 -5.11 23.45
CA ASN A 138 -21.62 -5.88 24.40
C ASN A 138 -20.56 -6.67 23.64
N LEU A 139 -19.28 -6.31 23.85
CA LEU A 139 -18.13 -6.87 23.14
C LEU A 139 -17.34 -7.84 24.03
N ARG A 140 -16.99 -9.02 23.48
CA ARG A 140 -15.99 -9.92 24.06
C ARG A 140 -14.84 -10.11 23.09
N ILE A 141 -13.63 -9.75 23.53
CA ILE A 141 -12.39 -9.93 22.77
C ILE A 141 -11.69 -11.18 23.32
N VAL A 142 -11.27 -12.08 22.44
CA VAL A 142 -10.47 -13.25 22.80
C VAL A 142 -9.17 -13.16 22.00
N ALA A 143 -8.07 -12.91 22.70
CA ALA A 143 -6.74 -13.02 22.12
C ALA A 143 -6.21 -14.43 22.34
N SER A 144 -5.68 -15.05 21.30
CA SER A 144 -4.91 -16.30 21.42
C SER A 144 -3.56 -15.95 22.02
N SER A 145 -3.24 -16.49 23.19
CA SER A 145 -1.91 -16.31 23.79
C SER A 145 -0.84 -16.89 22.86
N PRO A 146 0.31 -16.22 22.65
CA PRO A 146 1.42 -16.83 21.94
C PRO A 146 1.88 -18.05 22.74
N SER A 147 1.78 -19.24 22.14
CA SER A 147 2.28 -20.47 22.74
C SER A 147 3.77 -20.29 23.01
N GLU A 148 4.19 -20.51 24.26
CA GLU A 148 5.58 -20.46 24.69
C GLU A 148 6.44 -21.34 23.76
N ILE A 149 7.32 -20.71 22.99
CA ILE A 149 8.35 -21.41 22.20
C ILE A 149 9.28 -22.07 23.24
N PRO A 150 9.55 -23.39 23.16
CA PRO A 150 10.47 -24.02 24.09
C PRO A 150 11.88 -23.47 23.82
N ILE A 151 12.45 -22.80 24.82
CA ILE A 151 13.86 -22.40 24.83
C ILE A 151 14.69 -23.68 24.73
N ILE A 152 15.28 -23.93 23.57
CA ILE A 152 16.26 -25.01 23.40
C ILE A 152 17.48 -24.63 24.24
N LYS A 153 17.73 -25.40 25.31
CA LYS A 153 18.93 -25.30 26.13
C LYS A 153 20.15 -25.91 25.42
N SER A 154 21.27 -25.19 25.62
CA SER A 154 22.68 -25.62 25.68
C SER A 154 23.38 -26.16 24.42
N PHE A 155 24.48 -25.48 24.08
CA PHE A 155 25.74 -26.16 23.74
C PHE A 155 26.88 -25.51 24.53
N ASP A 156 27.37 -26.23 25.54
CA ASP A 156 28.64 -25.96 26.23
C ASP A 156 29.80 -26.16 25.24
N VAL A 157 30.65 -25.15 25.06
CA VAL A 157 31.97 -25.34 24.43
C VAL A 157 33.02 -25.42 25.54
N ASN A 158 33.31 -26.65 25.95
CA ASN A 158 34.48 -26.96 26.76
C ASN A 158 35.69 -27.02 25.83
N GLY A 159 36.47 -25.93 25.78
CA GLY A 159 37.76 -25.88 25.13
C GLY A 159 38.90 -26.00 26.13
N ASN A 160 39.15 -27.21 26.64
CA ASN A 160 40.42 -27.55 27.27
C ASN A 160 41.22 -28.45 26.32
N GLY A 161 42.38 -27.98 25.88
CA GLY A 161 43.27 -28.68 24.96
C GLY A 161 44.66 -28.05 24.99
N ALA A 162 45.53 -28.69 25.77
CA ALA A 162 46.92 -28.34 26.06
C ALA A 162 47.82 -28.14 24.83
N ASN A 163 48.80 -27.24 24.93
CA ASN A 163 50.23 -27.55 25.10
C ASN A 163 51.02 -26.25 25.33
#